data_AF-A0A1A8ZVU2-F1
#
_entry.id   AF-A0A1A8ZVU2-F1
#
_cell.length_a   1.000
_cell.length_b   1.000
_cell.length_c   1.000
_cell.angle_alpha   90.00
_cell.angle_beta   90.00
_cell.angle_gamma   90.00
#
_symmetry.space_group_name_H-M   'P 1'
#
loop_
_entity.id
_entity.type
_entity.pdbx_description
1 polymer ?
#
loop_
_entity_poly.entity_id
_entity_poly.type
_entity_poly.pdbx_seq_one_letter_code
_entity_poly.pdbx_strand_id
1 'polypeptide(L)'
;MSGIDEPVDRTGGELDGFRIGHVPDGVGPEMSDSAGEWDEIAVATRVWERRVDGGYRVDLRVHVLRGDRLCDLAALHDFLADWHERDAAEWEMDDFSHPDGPGLICESEAFWLVEPGVAVAVLLDPEHPEAGALPAVAAAVTRTPT
;
A
#
# COMPACT_ATOMS: atom_id res chain seq x y z
N MET A 1 12.12 1.92 37.15
CA MET A 1 12.87 2.28 35.93
C MET A 1 11.85 2.37 34.81
N SER A 2 11.34 3.56 34.51
CA SER A 2 10.55 3.77 33.29
C SER A 2 11.53 3.79 32.13
N GLY A 3 11.52 2.73 31.33
CA GLY A 3 12.02 2.83 29.97
C GLY A 3 11.09 3.77 29.23
N ILE A 4 11.65 4.84 28.69
CA ILE A 4 10.96 5.68 27.74
C ILE A 4 10.87 4.80 26.49
N ASP A 5 9.67 4.33 26.15
CA ASP A 5 9.41 3.73 24.84
C ASP A 5 9.53 4.88 23.84
N GLU A 6 10.73 5.09 23.31
CA GLU A 6 10.87 5.90 22.11
C GLU A 6 10.08 5.19 21.01
N PRO A 7 9.12 5.84 20.33
CA PRO A 7 8.42 5.21 19.23
C PRO A 7 9.50 4.80 18.21
N VAL A 8 9.71 3.50 18.09
CA VAL A 8 10.66 2.95 17.14
C VAL A 8 10.00 3.17 15.78
N ASP A 9 10.47 4.15 15.02
CA ASP A 9 9.98 4.37 13.66
C ASP A 9 10.13 3.06 12.87
N ARG A 10 9.02 2.34 12.71
CA ARG A 10 9.03 0.97 12.26
C ARG A 10 9.12 0.98 10.75
N THR A 11 10.31 0.75 10.21
CA THR A 11 10.46 0.65 8.76
C THR A 11 9.92 -0.69 8.26
N GLY A 12 9.24 -0.68 7.11
CA GLY A 12 8.72 -1.88 6.47
C GLY A 12 9.72 -2.62 5.58
N GLY A 13 10.95 -2.11 5.42
CA GLY A 13 12.00 -2.74 4.60
C GLY A 13 11.84 -2.49 3.10
N GLU A 14 12.46 -3.32 2.27
CA GLU A 14 12.37 -3.21 0.80
C GLU A 14 11.38 -4.22 0.22
N LEU A 15 10.63 -3.81 -0.80
CA LEU A 15 9.70 -4.62 -1.59
C LEU A 15 9.85 -4.22 -3.06
N ASP A 16 10.37 -5.14 -3.88
CA ASP A 16 10.43 -4.99 -5.35
C ASP A 16 10.95 -3.63 -5.87
N GLY A 17 12.04 -3.13 -5.29
CA GLY A 17 12.66 -1.86 -5.66
C GLY A 17 12.07 -0.62 -4.99
N PHE A 18 11.18 -0.79 -4.01
CA PHE A 18 10.64 0.28 -3.17
C PHE A 18 11.01 0.05 -1.71
N ARG A 19 11.39 1.13 -1.03
CA ARG A 19 11.55 1.17 0.42
C ARG A 19 10.22 1.56 1.05
N ILE A 20 9.76 0.77 2.01
CA ILE A 20 8.62 1.09 2.89
C ILE A 20 9.20 1.75 4.14
N GLY A 21 9.22 3.08 4.15
CA GLY A 21 9.91 3.87 5.16
C GLY A 21 9.22 3.91 6.52
N HIS A 22 7.90 3.71 6.55
CA HIS A 22 7.08 3.85 7.75
C HIS A 22 5.98 2.79 7.79
N VAL A 23 5.78 2.18 8.96
CA VAL A 23 4.68 1.27 9.31
C VAL A 23 4.04 1.85 10.56
N PRO A 24 2.73 2.15 10.56
CA PRO A 24 2.07 2.77 11.71
C PRO A 24 2.18 1.93 12.97
N ASP A 25 2.14 2.61 14.11
CA ASP A 25 1.95 1.95 15.38
C ASP A 25 0.61 1.22 15.40
N GLY A 26 0.57 0.13 16.15
CA GLY A 26 -0.65 -0.65 16.26
C GLY A 26 -0.97 -1.49 15.04
N VAL A 27 -0.09 -1.62 14.03
CA VAL A 27 -0.11 -2.67 12.99
C VAL A 27 0.47 -3.98 13.52
N GLY A 28 -0.07 -5.12 13.07
CA GLY A 28 0.29 -6.45 13.52
C GLY A 28 1.79 -6.78 13.39
N PRO A 29 2.31 -7.70 14.23
CA PRO A 29 3.73 -8.03 14.24
C PRO A 29 4.12 -9.00 13.11
N GLU A 30 3.17 -9.79 12.59
CA GLU A 30 3.45 -10.80 11.58
C GLU A 30 3.53 -10.12 10.21
N MET A 31 4.60 -10.39 9.48
CA MET A 31 4.86 -9.80 8.17
C MET A 31 5.18 -10.92 7.18
N SER A 32 4.55 -10.90 6.02
CA SER A 32 4.83 -11.88 4.97
C SER A 32 4.80 -11.24 3.58
N ASP A 33 5.61 -11.83 2.68
CA ASP A 33 5.71 -11.43 1.29
C ASP A 33 5.13 -12.52 0.39
N SER A 34 4.51 -12.08 -0.69
CA SER A 34 4.07 -12.95 -1.78
C SER A 34 4.28 -12.28 -3.13
N ALA A 35 4.40 -13.08 -4.17
CA ALA A 35 4.48 -12.61 -5.54
C ALA A 35 3.54 -13.43 -6.42
N GLY A 36 2.93 -12.79 -7.39
CA GLY A 36 2.00 -13.40 -8.33
C GLY A 36 1.81 -12.57 -9.58
N GLU A 37 0.84 -12.95 -10.38
CA GLU A 37 0.44 -12.25 -11.59
C GLU A 37 -1.08 -12.28 -11.68
N TRP A 38 -1.68 -11.16 -12.06
CA TRP A 38 -3.10 -11.07 -12.35
C TRP A 38 -3.29 -10.14 -13.56
N ASP A 39 -4.01 -10.63 -14.57
CA ASP A 39 -4.32 -9.88 -15.79
C ASP A 39 -3.08 -9.23 -16.47
N GLU A 40 -2.01 -10.02 -16.60
CA GLU A 40 -0.70 -9.61 -17.15
C GLU A 40 0.07 -8.58 -16.31
N ILE A 41 -0.39 -8.27 -15.10
CA ILE A 41 0.31 -7.43 -14.13
C ILE A 41 1.01 -8.31 -13.10
N ALA A 42 2.33 -8.20 -13.02
CA ALA A 42 3.10 -8.78 -11.94
C ALA A 42 2.85 -8.00 -10.65
N VAL A 43 2.60 -8.73 -9.57
CA VAL A 43 2.25 -8.18 -8.26
C VAL A 43 3.23 -8.70 -7.21
N ALA A 44 4.00 -7.81 -6.60
CA ALA A 44 4.72 -8.09 -5.36
C ALA A 44 3.93 -7.50 -4.18
N THR A 45 3.65 -8.31 -3.17
CA THR A 45 2.82 -7.92 -2.02
C THR A 45 3.57 -8.14 -0.73
N ARG A 46 3.52 -7.15 0.17
CA ARG A 46 3.83 -7.33 1.60
C ARG A 46 2.60 -7.06 2.43
N VAL A 47 2.31 -7.95 3.38
CA VAL A 47 1.25 -7.78 4.36
C VAL A 47 1.82 -7.69 5.76
N TRP A 48 1.15 -6.91 6.61
CA TRP A 48 1.26 -7.00 8.05
C TRP A 48 -0.06 -7.44 8.63
N GLU A 49 -0.03 -8.44 9.49
CA GLU A 49 -1.21 -9.06 10.06
C GLU A 49 -1.03 -9.38 11.54
N ARG A 50 -2.17 -9.54 12.20
CA ARG A 50 -2.24 -10.03 13.58
C ARG A 50 -3.14 -11.25 13.65
N ARG A 51 -2.82 -12.11 14.61
CA ARG A 51 -3.72 -13.19 14.99
C ARG A 51 -4.92 -12.62 15.76
N VAL A 52 -6.12 -12.99 15.31
CA VAL A 52 -7.40 -12.70 15.97
C VAL A 52 -8.08 -14.02 16.33
N ASP A 53 -9.16 -13.96 17.11
CA ASP A 53 -9.94 -15.16 17.36
C ASP A 53 -10.48 -15.72 16.03
N GLY A 54 -10.22 -16.99 15.77
CA GLY A 54 -10.64 -17.66 14.54
C GLY A 54 -9.80 -17.40 13.28
N GLY A 55 -8.71 -16.61 13.32
CA GLY A 55 -7.89 -16.43 12.12
C GLY A 55 -6.86 -15.29 12.19
N TYR A 56 -6.69 -14.63 11.05
CA TYR A 56 -5.78 -13.52 10.84
C TYR A 56 -6.52 -12.31 10.29
N ARG A 57 -6.08 -11.13 10.71
CA ARG A 57 -6.56 -9.84 10.21
C ARG A 57 -5.37 -9.09 9.61
N VAL A 58 -5.48 -8.70 8.35
CA VAL A 58 -4.49 -7.87 7.67
C VAL A 58 -4.74 -6.43 8.05
N ASP A 59 -3.74 -5.80 8.66
CA ASP A 59 -3.82 -4.42 9.13
C ASP A 59 -3.27 -3.44 8.09
N LEU A 60 -2.21 -3.85 7.36
CA LEU A 60 -1.56 -3.05 6.34
C LEU A 60 -1.12 -3.95 5.18
N ARG A 61 -1.25 -3.45 3.96
CA ARG A 61 -0.78 -4.11 2.74
C ARG A 61 -0.11 -3.10 1.82
N VAL A 62 0.98 -3.50 1.19
CA VAL A 62 1.63 -2.76 0.11
C VAL A 62 1.77 -3.67 -1.10
N HIS A 63 1.36 -3.16 -2.26
CA HIS A 63 1.52 -3.77 -3.56
C HIS A 63 2.48 -2.95 -4.42
N VAL A 64 3.43 -3.61 -5.06
CA VAL A 64 4.16 -3.08 -6.21
C VAL A 64 3.65 -3.80 -7.44
N LEU A 65 3.18 -3.03 -8.41
CA LEU A 65 2.51 -3.50 -9.62
C LEU A 65 3.37 -3.18 -10.83
N ARG A 66 3.55 -4.17 -11.72
CA ARG A 66 4.33 -3.99 -12.95
C ARG A 66 3.64 -4.62 -14.15
N GLY A 67 3.48 -3.85 -15.22
CA GLY A 67 3.00 -4.36 -16.50
C GLY A 67 2.50 -3.27 -17.44
N ASP A 68 2.64 -3.50 -18.74
CA ASP A 68 2.46 -2.48 -19.79
C ASP A 68 1.06 -1.84 -19.84
N ARG A 69 0.06 -2.52 -19.26
CA ARG A 69 -1.32 -2.00 -19.16
C ARG A 69 -1.47 -0.85 -18.16
N LEU A 70 -0.53 -0.68 -17.22
CA LEU A 70 -0.52 0.43 -16.26
C LEU A 70 0.07 1.68 -16.91
N CYS A 71 -0.52 2.15 -18.00
CA CYS A 71 0.05 3.20 -18.84
C CYS A 71 -0.22 4.63 -18.32
N ASP A 72 -1.30 4.81 -17.56
CA ASP A 72 -1.69 6.06 -16.92
C ASP A 72 -2.47 5.80 -15.62
N LEU A 73 -2.78 6.88 -14.88
CA LEU A 73 -3.47 6.78 -13.58
C LEU A 73 -4.89 6.24 -13.70
N ALA A 74 -5.58 6.49 -14.84
CA ALA A 74 -6.92 5.96 -15.07
C ALA A 74 -6.87 4.45 -15.30
N ALA A 75 -5.91 3.97 -16.09
CA ALA A 75 -5.69 2.54 -16.29
C ALA A 75 -5.33 1.80 -15.00
N LEU A 76 -4.55 2.43 -14.11
CA LEU A 76 -4.29 1.90 -12.76
C LEU A 76 -5.56 1.82 -11.90
N HIS A 77 -6.38 2.87 -11.91
CA HIS A 77 -7.62 2.89 -11.16
C HIS A 77 -8.60 1.82 -11.65
N ASP A 78 -8.78 1.69 -12.96
CA ASP A 78 -9.64 0.67 -13.58
C ASP A 78 -9.14 -0.75 -13.23
N PHE A 79 -7.83 -0.97 -13.29
CA PHE A 79 -7.21 -2.23 -12.89
C PHE A 79 -7.48 -2.57 -11.42
N LEU A 80 -7.26 -1.62 -10.50
CA LEU A 80 -7.49 -1.84 -9.07
C LEU A 80 -8.98 -2.05 -8.76
N ALA A 81 -9.86 -1.33 -9.45
CA ALA A 81 -11.30 -1.51 -9.29
C ALA A 81 -11.72 -2.93 -9.70
N ASP A 82 -11.28 -3.41 -10.87
CA ASP A 82 -11.58 -4.77 -11.32
C ASP A 82 -10.95 -5.82 -10.39
N TRP A 83 -9.70 -5.62 -9.97
CA TRP A 83 -9.02 -6.55 -9.06
C TRP A 83 -9.69 -6.64 -7.68
N HIS A 84 -10.20 -5.52 -7.17
CA HIS A 84 -10.91 -5.44 -5.90
C HIS A 84 -12.41 -5.71 -6.02
N GLU A 85 -12.90 -6.10 -7.21
CA GLU A 85 -14.32 -6.32 -7.50
C GLU A 85 -15.20 -5.09 -7.14
N ARG A 86 -14.69 -3.88 -7.38
CA ARG A 86 -15.35 -2.58 -7.17
C ARG A 86 -15.78 -1.95 -8.50
N ASP A 87 -16.82 -1.12 -8.45
CA ASP A 87 -17.17 -0.27 -9.58
C ASP A 87 -16.29 0.99 -9.59
N ALA A 88 -15.44 1.14 -10.60
CA ALA A 88 -14.57 2.30 -10.75
C ALA A 88 -15.33 3.63 -10.83
N ALA A 89 -16.56 3.63 -11.37
CA ALA A 89 -17.37 4.84 -11.49
C ALA A 89 -17.99 5.29 -10.15
N GLU A 90 -18.15 4.36 -9.21
CA GLU A 90 -18.72 4.61 -7.88
C GLU A 90 -17.63 4.70 -6.79
N TRP A 91 -16.38 4.38 -7.12
CA TRP A 91 -15.27 4.45 -6.18
C TRP A 91 -14.77 5.89 -6.03
N GLU A 92 -15.28 6.57 -5.01
CA GLU A 92 -14.90 7.95 -4.70
C GLU A 92 -13.46 8.03 -4.20
N MET A 93 -12.64 8.80 -4.92
CA MET A 93 -11.22 8.98 -4.65
C MET A 93 -10.85 10.46 -4.74
N ASP A 94 -9.98 10.92 -3.85
CA ASP A 94 -9.40 12.25 -3.88
C ASP A 94 -8.01 12.24 -4.55
N ASP A 95 -7.60 13.38 -5.11
CA ASP A 95 -6.26 13.54 -5.65
C ASP A 95 -5.19 13.38 -4.56
N PHE A 96 -4.20 12.53 -4.83
CA PHE A 96 -3.03 12.33 -3.98
C PHE A 96 -1.75 12.68 -4.72
N SER A 97 -1.01 13.66 -4.22
CA SER A 97 0.30 14.01 -4.77
C SER A 97 1.41 13.23 -4.05
N HIS A 98 1.91 12.18 -4.68
CA HIS A 98 3.08 11.44 -4.21
C HIS A 98 4.37 12.02 -4.84
N PRO A 99 5.53 12.05 -4.13
CA PRO A 99 6.78 12.51 -4.71
C PRO A 99 7.18 11.79 -6.01
N ASP A 100 6.79 10.52 -6.14
CA ASP A 100 7.11 9.69 -7.30
C ASP A 100 6.10 9.81 -8.46
N GLY A 101 4.95 10.47 -8.28
CA GLY A 101 3.96 10.61 -9.35
C GLY A 101 2.54 10.94 -8.90
N PRO A 102 1.61 11.13 -9.85
CA PRO A 102 0.21 11.38 -9.55
C PRO A 102 -0.46 10.12 -8.99
N GLY A 103 -1.34 10.32 -8.01
CA GLY A 103 -2.06 9.24 -7.36
C GLY A 103 -3.45 9.65 -6.91
N LEU A 104 -4.14 8.67 -6.33
CA LEU A 104 -5.46 8.80 -5.75
C LEU A 104 -5.46 8.22 -4.33
N ILE A 105 -6.31 8.76 -3.45
CA ILE A 105 -6.45 8.29 -2.07
C ILE A 105 -7.92 8.32 -1.61
N CYS A 106 -8.30 7.36 -0.77
CA CYS A 106 -9.51 7.39 0.04
C CYS A 106 -9.17 7.02 1.50
N GLU A 107 -10.17 6.71 2.32
CA GLU A 107 -9.99 6.41 3.75
C GLU A 107 -9.10 5.19 4.04
N SER A 108 -9.09 4.18 3.17
CA SER A 108 -8.42 2.90 3.41
C SER A 108 -7.39 2.53 2.34
N GLU A 109 -7.28 3.30 1.27
CA GLU A 109 -6.42 2.96 0.14
C GLU A 109 -5.81 4.19 -0.53
N ALA A 110 -4.53 4.11 -0.83
CA ALA A 110 -3.79 5.10 -1.60
C ALA A 110 -2.99 4.40 -2.69
N PHE A 111 -3.01 4.90 -3.91
CA PHE A 111 -2.20 4.35 -5.00
C PHE A 111 -1.71 5.44 -5.95
N TRP A 112 -0.59 5.21 -6.60
CA TRP A 112 0.00 6.17 -7.54
C TRP A 112 0.71 5.47 -8.68
N LEU A 113 0.71 6.14 -9.82
CA LEU A 113 1.51 5.73 -10.96
C LEU A 113 2.89 6.36 -10.84
N VAL A 114 3.91 5.50 -10.76
CA VAL A 114 5.29 5.90 -10.57
C VAL A 114 5.92 6.29 -11.92
N GLU A 115 5.70 5.43 -12.92
CA GLU A 115 5.93 5.70 -14.34
C GLU A 115 5.06 4.71 -15.14
N PRO A 116 4.88 4.89 -16.47
CA PRO A 116 4.15 3.91 -17.27
C PRO A 116 4.72 2.51 -17.07
N GLY A 117 3.85 1.59 -16.66
CA GLY A 117 4.18 0.19 -16.37
C GLY A 117 4.58 -0.10 -14.92
N VAL A 118 4.64 0.90 -14.02
CA VAL A 118 4.99 0.70 -12.60
C VAL A 118 4.09 1.53 -11.69
N ALA A 119 3.41 0.87 -10.77
CA ALA A 119 2.54 1.51 -9.78
C ALA A 119 2.74 0.92 -8.38
N VAL A 120 2.24 1.64 -7.37
CA VAL A 120 2.20 1.18 -5.98
C VAL A 120 0.80 1.41 -5.43
N ALA A 121 0.30 0.46 -4.63
CA ALA A 121 -0.92 0.62 -3.85
C ALA A 121 -0.65 0.27 -2.38
N VAL A 122 -1.20 1.07 -1.47
CA VAL A 122 -1.10 0.92 -0.02
C VAL A 122 -2.52 0.84 0.52
N LEU A 123 -2.83 -0.25 1.23
CA LEU A 123 -4.12 -0.46 1.85
C LEU A 123 -3.94 -0.55 3.36
N LEU A 124 -4.63 0.33 4.08
CA LEU A 124 -4.69 0.32 5.54
C LEU A 124 -6.09 -0.13 5.94
N ASP A 125 -6.17 -1.04 6.90
CA ASP A 125 -7.44 -1.51 7.43
C ASP A 125 -8.28 -0.32 7.96
N PRO A 126 -9.53 -0.15 7.51
CA PRO A 126 -10.36 0.99 7.91
C PRO A 126 -10.68 1.01 9.41
N GLU A 127 -10.66 -0.13 10.11
CA GLU A 127 -10.85 -0.13 11.57
C GLU A 127 -9.50 -0.02 12.32
N HIS A 128 -8.40 0.24 11.62
CA HIS A 128 -7.13 0.59 12.26
C HIS A 128 -7.32 1.86 13.11
N PRO A 129 -6.85 1.89 14.37
CA PRO A 129 -7.06 3.03 15.27
C PRO A 129 -6.46 4.34 14.74
N GLU A 130 -5.51 4.23 13.82
CA GLU A 130 -4.88 5.34 13.11
C GLU A 130 -5.20 5.31 11.61
N ALA A 131 -6.46 5.13 11.22
CA ALA A 131 -6.85 5.17 9.80
C ALA A 131 -6.36 6.44 9.07
N GLY A 132 -6.24 7.57 9.78
CA GLY A 132 -5.64 8.81 9.25
C GLY A 132 -4.13 8.75 8.96
N ALA A 133 -3.44 7.64 9.24
CA ALA A 133 -2.02 7.46 8.97
C ALA A 133 -1.72 7.11 7.51
N LEU A 134 -2.72 6.68 6.73
CA LEU A 134 -2.53 6.21 5.34
C LEU A 134 -1.73 7.18 4.46
N PRO A 135 -1.98 8.52 4.44
CA PRO A 135 -1.17 9.44 3.64
C PRO A 135 0.32 9.44 4.04
N ALA A 136 0.62 9.30 5.33
CA ALA A 136 1.98 9.26 5.84
C ALA A 136 2.68 7.94 5.47
N VAL A 137 1.97 6.81 5.54
CA VAL A 137 2.48 5.51 5.08
C VAL A 137 2.78 5.56 3.59
N ALA A 138 1.81 6.01 2.78
CA ALA A 138 1.95 6.11 1.34
C ALA A 138 3.15 6.99 0.95
N ALA A 139 3.26 8.19 1.53
CA ALA A 139 4.37 9.11 1.28
C ALA A 139 5.75 8.57 1.69
N ALA A 140 5.79 7.56 2.57
CA ALA A 140 7.02 6.90 3.00
C ALA A 140 7.41 5.70 2.12
N VAL A 141 6.58 5.32 1.13
CA VAL A 141 6.93 4.28 0.16
C VAL A 141 7.59 4.92 -1.05
N THR A 142 8.92 4.85 -1.11
CA THR A 142 9.71 5.55 -2.12
C THR A 142 10.56 4.58 -2.92
N ARG A 143 10.83 4.87 -4.20
CA ARG A 143 11.83 4.12 -4.97
C ARG A 143 13.16 3.99 -4.21
N THR A 144 13.73 2.79 -4.18
CA THR A 144 15.10 2.59 -3.70
C THR A 144 16.06 3.23 -4.72
N PRO A 145 17.04 4.05 -4.27
CA PRO A 145 18.07 4.58 -5.16
C PRO A 145 18.84 3.44 -5.85
N THR A 146 19.03 3.56 -7.17
CA THR A 146 19.86 2.62 -7.95
C THR A 146 21.35 2.82 -7.69
#